data_AF-A0A929H470-F1
#
_entry.id   AF-A0A929H470-F1
#
_cell.length_a   1.000
_cell.length_b   1.000
_cell.length_c   1.000
_cell.angle_alpha   90.00
_cell.angle_beta   90.00
_cell.angle_gamma   90.00
#
_symmetry.space_group_name_H-M   'P 1'
#
loop_
_entity.id
_entity.type
_entity.pdbx_description
1 polymer ?
#
loop_
_entity_poly.entity_id
_entity_poly.type
_entity_poly.pdbx_seq_one_letter_code
_entity_poly.pdbx_strand_id
1 'polypeptide(L)'
;ESREEILIAPGILKFKDETVIFEGNKGFIAALGSPVTEYGTIGIALIWDPHDFDELFERENGRFIKLKPSPDGKVKYLSLAVWNRGSAEQPDSFKPFIDMVERLALGFQNPVLVKIN
;
A
#
# COMPACT_ATOMS: atom_id res chain seq x y z
N GLU A 1 -4.00 -25.11 -23.56
CA GLU A 1 -4.10 -23.63 -23.61
C GLU A 1 -3.50 -23.10 -22.32
N SER A 2 -2.41 -22.33 -22.39
CA SER A 2 -1.92 -21.61 -21.21
C SER A 2 -2.93 -20.51 -20.92
N ARG A 3 -3.69 -20.65 -19.83
CA ARG A 3 -4.45 -19.52 -19.30
C ARG A 3 -3.43 -18.42 -19.00
N GLU A 4 -3.52 -17.29 -19.69
CA GLU A 4 -2.78 -16.10 -19.27
C GLU A 4 -3.10 -15.87 -17.79
N GLU A 5 -2.05 -15.83 -16.98
CA GLU A 5 -2.18 -15.63 -15.54
C GLU A 5 -2.79 -14.24 -15.33
N ILE A 6 -4.02 -14.19 -14.81
CA ILE A 6 -4.71 -12.93 -14.52
C ILE A 6 -4.01 -12.32 -13.31
N LEU A 7 -3.04 -11.44 -13.56
CA LEU A 7 -2.35 -10.68 -12.53
C LEU A 7 -3.23 -9.50 -12.12
N ILE A 8 -3.68 -9.49 -10.87
CA ILE A 8 -4.39 -8.33 -10.31
C ILE A 8 -3.34 -7.36 -9.76
N ALA A 9 -3.43 -6.10 -10.19
CA ALA A 9 -2.43 -5.07 -9.91
C ALA A 9 -3.02 -3.88 -9.14
N PRO A 10 -3.20 -3.96 -7.80
CA PRO A 10 -3.52 -2.78 -7.01
C PRO A 10 -2.45 -1.71 -7.18
N GLY A 11 -2.86 -0.44 -7.21
CA GLY A 11 -1.94 0.68 -7.40
C GLY A 11 -2.19 1.87 -6.48
N ILE A 12 -1.13 2.63 -6.23
CA ILE A 12 -1.17 3.94 -5.59
C ILE A 12 -0.87 5.04 -6.61
N LEU A 13 -1.52 6.20 -6.44
CA LEU A 13 -1.23 7.39 -7.25
C LEU A 13 0.17 7.93 -6.91
N LYS A 14 0.87 8.48 -7.90
CA LYS A 14 2.12 9.24 -7.67
C LYS A 14 1.79 10.69 -7.37
N PHE A 15 2.36 11.25 -6.31
CA PHE A 15 2.35 12.70 -6.09
C PHE A 15 3.67 13.34 -6.54
N LYS A 16 3.61 14.63 -6.85
CA LYS A 16 4.81 15.42 -7.08
C LYS A 16 5.59 15.55 -5.76
N ASP A 17 6.91 15.36 -5.83
CA ASP A 17 7.84 15.49 -4.70
C ASP A 17 7.51 14.61 -3.48
N GLU A 18 6.84 13.47 -3.71
CA GLU A 18 6.52 12.51 -2.65
C GLU A 18 7.76 11.79 -2.11
N THR A 19 7.68 11.41 -0.84
CA THR A 19 8.58 10.41 -0.25
C THR A 19 7.92 9.05 -0.35
N VAL A 20 8.61 8.07 -0.93
CA VAL A 20 8.11 6.71 -1.14
C VAL A 20 9.01 5.71 -0.43
N ILE A 21 8.40 4.74 0.24
CA ILE A 21 9.08 3.59 0.82
C ILE A 21 8.44 2.34 0.24
N PHE A 22 9.28 1.47 -0.32
CA PHE A 22 8.89 0.16 -0.81
C PHE A 22 9.63 -0.91 0.00
N GLU A 23 8.87 -1.80 0.62
CA GLU A 23 9.38 -2.89 1.45
C GLU A 23 8.69 -4.19 1.01
N GLY A 24 9.05 -4.68 -0.19
CA GLY A 24 8.43 -5.87 -0.78
C GLY A 24 8.46 -7.10 0.12
N ASN A 25 9.56 -7.30 0.85
CA ASN A 25 9.70 -8.41 1.81
C ASN A 25 8.79 -8.28 3.04
N LYS A 26 8.39 -7.05 3.39
CA LYS A 26 7.42 -6.78 4.46
C LYS A 26 5.99 -6.61 3.94
N GLY A 27 5.80 -6.62 2.63
CA GLY A 27 4.48 -6.60 2.01
C GLY A 27 3.83 -5.22 2.02
N PHE A 28 4.58 -4.14 1.79
CA PHE A 28 3.97 -2.82 1.61
C PHE A 28 4.74 -1.87 0.70
N ILE A 29 3.99 -0.91 0.16
CA ILE A 29 4.49 0.34 -0.42
C ILE A 29 3.73 1.48 0.22
N ALA A 30 4.43 2.55 0.57
CA ALA A 30 3.88 3.73 1.20
C ALA A 30 4.40 4.98 0.50
N ALA A 31 3.56 6.00 0.33
CA ALA A 31 3.93 7.30 -0.18
C ALA A 31 3.34 8.40 0.69
N LEU A 32 4.08 9.48 0.88
CA LEU A 32 3.63 10.70 1.55
C LEU A 32 4.00 11.90 0.72
N GLY A 33 3.02 12.77 0.48
CA GLY A 33 3.25 13.99 -0.25
C GLY A 33 2.14 15.00 -0.05
N SER A 34 2.33 16.19 -0.60
CA SER A 34 1.32 17.25 -0.63
C SER A 34 0.96 17.52 -2.09
N PRO A 35 0.05 16.74 -2.71
CA PRO A 35 -0.25 16.88 -4.14
C PRO A 35 -0.75 18.28 -4.52
N VAL A 36 -1.42 18.94 -3.57
CA VAL A 36 -1.76 20.37 -3.60
C VAL A 36 -1.42 20.92 -2.22
N THR A 37 -0.57 21.94 -2.13
CA THR A 37 -0.12 22.50 -0.84
C THR A 37 -1.29 22.88 0.07
N GLU A 38 -2.36 23.43 -0.49
CA GLU A 38 -3.58 23.83 0.23
C GLU A 38 -4.33 22.65 0.85
N TYR A 39 -4.18 21.45 0.27
CA TYR A 39 -4.80 20.24 0.79
C TYR A 39 -4.00 19.65 1.96
N GLY A 40 -2.76 20.07 2.18
CA GLY A 40 -1.88 19.51 3.18
C GLY A 40 -1.33 18.14 2.76
N THR A 41 -0.93 17.35 3.75
CA THR A 41 -0.18 16.12 3.53
C THR A 41 -1.09 14.90 3.43
N ILE A 42 -0.90 14.09 2.41
CA ILE A 42 -1.59 12.81 2.19
C ILE A 42 -0.58 11.68 2.28
N GLY A 43 -0.86 10.72 3.15
CA GLY A 43 -0.15 9.43 3.21
C GLY A 43 -1.01 8.35 2.59
N ILE A 44 -0.47 7.59 1.65
CA ILE A 44 -1.13 6.43 1.04
C ILE A 44 -0.25 5.20 1.17
N ALA A 45 -0.86 4.04 1.35
CA ALA A 45 -0.15 2.78 1.35
C ALA A 45 -0.98 1.66 0.73
N LEU A 46 -0.29 0.74 0.07
CA LEU A 46 -0.80 -0.59 -0.24
C LEU A 46 -0.04 -1.60 0.59
N ILE A 47 -0.78 -2.58 1.12
CA ILE A 47 -0.26 -3.67 1.94
C ILE A 47 -0.76 -4.98 1.35
N TRP A 48 0.10 -5.99 1.31
CA TRP A 48 -0.18 -7.32 0.75
C TRP A 48 0.56 -8.41 1.55
N ASP A 49 0.25 -9.68 1.27
CA ASP A 49 1.06 -10.80 1.76
C ASP A 49 2.35 -10.89 0.91
N PRO A 50 3.55 -10.78 1.50
CA PRO A 50 4.81 -10.86 0.75
C PRO A 50 4.94 -12.10 -0.14
N HIS A 51 4.31 -13.22 0.21
CA HIS A 51 4.37 -14.46 -0.59
C HIS A 51 3.61 -14.35 -1.91
N ASP A 52 2.60 -13.47 -1.96
CA ASP A 52 1.80 -13.20 -3.16
C ASP A 52 2.48 -12.17 -4.07
N PHE A 53 3.57 -11.53 -3.65
CA PHE A 53 4.28 -10.53 -4.46
C PHE A 53 4.88 -11.16 -5.72
N ASP A 54 4.65 -10.50 -6.86
CA ASP A 54 5.26 -10.85 -8.14
C ASP A 54 6.23 -9.76 -8.62
N GLU A 55 5.70 -8.55 -8.88
CA GLU A 55 6.51 -7.43 -9.32
C GLU A 55 5.93 -6.08 -8.88
N LEU A 56 6.81 -5.09 -8.75
CA LEU A 56 6.46 -3.68 -8.73
C LEU A 56 6.68 -3.12 -10.14
N PHE A 57 5.67 -2.45 -10.70
CA PHE A 57 5.84 -1.68 -11.92
C PHE A 57 5.28 -0.27 -11.79
N GLU A 58 5.93 0.67 -12.47
CA GLU A 58 5.54 2.07 -12.47
C GLU A 58 5.00 2.51 -13.83
N ARG A 59 4.03 3.43 -13.79
CA ARG A 59 3.59 4.24 -14.93
C ARG A 59 3.70 5.70 -14.55
N GLU A 60 3.42 6.58 -15.51
CA GLU A 60 3.49 8.03 -15.32
C GLU A 60 2.75 8.49 -14.05
N ASN A 61 1.53 8.00 -13.84
CA ASN A 61 0.64 8.47 -12.78
C ASN A 61 0.50 7.51 -11.58
N GLY A 62 1.21 6.39 -11.55
CA GLY A 62 0.96 5.38 -10.53
C GLY A 62 2.06 4.35 -10.35
N ARG A 63 2.06 3.73 -9.17
CA ARG A 63 2.84 2.53 -8.84
C ARG A 63 1.90 1.39 -8.59
N PHE A 64 2.20 0.23 -9.16
CA PHE A 64 1.34 -0.92 -9.14
C PHE A 64 2.11 -2.13 -8.63
N ILE A 65 1.46 -2.91 -7.78
CA ILE A 65 1.99 -4.15 -7.23
C ILE A 65 1.26 -5.29 -7.90
N LYS A 66 1.92 -6.11 -8.70
CA LYS A 66 1.33 -7.34 -9.20
C LYS A 66 1.36 -8.39 -8.11
N LEU A 67 0.19 -8.99 -7.88
CA LEU A 67 0.01 -10.06 -6.92
C LEU A 67 -0.42 -11.34 -7.64
N LYS A 68 0.18 -12.45 -7.21
CA LYS A 68 -0.19 -13.80 -7.63
C LYS A 68 -1.57 -14.13 -7.04
N PRO A 69 -2.53 -14.58 -7.84
CA PRO A 69 -3.83 -14.98 -7.31
C PRO A 69 -3.72 -16.28 -6.52
N SER A 70 -4.55 -16.43 -5.48
CA SER A 70 -4.79 -17.70 -4.81
C SER A 70 -5.42 -18.73 -5.77
N PRO A 71 -5.46 -20.03 -5.43
CA PRO A 71 -6.04 -21.06 -6.31
C PRO A 71 -7.50 -20.82 -6.73
N ASP A 72 -8.26 -20.02 -5.98
CA ASP A 72 -9.62 -19.59 -6.33
C ASP A 72 -9.68 -18.30 -7.18
N GLY A 73 -8.54 -17.81 -7.65
CA GLY A 73 -8.42 -16.66 -8.54
C GLY A 73 -8.53 -15.30 -7.86
N LYS A 74 -8.38 -15.21 -6.54
CA LYS A 74 -8.52 -13.97 -5.77
C LYS A 74 -7.16 -13.42 -5.34
N VAL A 75 -7.10 -12.12 -5.08
CA VAL A 75 -5.99 -11.50 -4.36
C VAL A 75 -6.51 -10.80 -3.12
N LYS A 76 -5.65 -10.67 -2.11
CA LYS A 76 -5.94 -9.90 -0.90
C LYS A 76 -4.90 -8.80 -0.75
N TYR A 77 -5.39 -7.60 -0.50
CA TYR A 77 -4.55 -6.45 -0.19
C TYR A 77 -5.35 -5.48 0.68
N LEU A 78 -4.66 -4.60 1.39
CA LEU A 78 -5.24 -3.44 2.05
C LEU A 78 -4.79 -2.17 1.32
N SER A 79 -5.70 -1.21 1.23
CA SER A 79 -5.41 0.15 0.84
C SER A 79 -5.66 1.06 2.03
N LEU A 80 -4.70 1.92 2.33
CA LEU A 80 -4.76 2.86 3.44
C LEU A 80 -4.50 4.26 2.89
N ALA A 81 -5.30 5.23 3.31
CA ALA A 81 -5.07 6.64 3.06
C ALA A 81 -5.30 7.43 4.36
N VAL A 82 -4.36 8.32 4.68
CA VAL A 82 -4.44 9.27 5.78
C VAL A 82 -4.31 10.67 5.20
N TRP A 83 -5.15 11.59 5.66
CA TRP A 83 -5.14 12.97 5.19
C TRP A 83 -4.99 13.93 6.36
N ASN A 84 -3.82 14.57 6.43
CA ASN A 84 -3.57 15.71 7.30
C ASN A 84 -3.97 16.97 6.55
N ARG A 85 -5.22 17.39 6.74
CA ARG A 85 -5.78 18.59 6.08
C ARG A 85 -4.84 19.78 6.26
N GLY A 86 -4.72 20.63 5.23
CA GLY A 86 -3.83 21.80 5.28
C GLY A 86 -4.12 22.78 6.43
N SER A 87 -5.34 22.77 6.98
CA SER A 87 -5.71 23.54 8.17
C SER A 87 -5.34 22.90 9.51
N ALA A 88 -4.78 21.69 9.51
CA ALA A 88 -4.31 20.98 10.69
C ALA A 88 -2.78 21.06 10.83
N GLU A 89 -2.27 20.70 12.01
CA GLU A 89 -0.85 20.49 12.22
C GLU A 89 -0.32 19.45 11.23
N GLN A 90 0.75 19.79 10.52
CA GLN A 90 1.36 18.90 9.54
C GLN A 90 2.40 18.01 10.24
N PRO A 91 2.56 16.75 9.81
CA PRO A 91 3.53 15.87 10.44
C PRO A 91 4.96 16.34 10.13
N ASP A 92 5.77 16.50 11.17
CA ASP A 92 7.20 16.83 11.02
C ASP A 92 8.00 15.70 10.37
N SER A 93 7.45 14.48 10.32
CA SER A 93 8.11 13.34 9.70
C SER A 93 7.14 12.30 9.17
N PHE A 94 7.62 11.51 8.21
CA PHE A 94 6.90 10.36 7.65
C PHE A 94 6.85 9.15 8.60
N LYS A 95 7.71 9.14 9.64
CA LYS A 95 7.95 7.98 10.49
C LYS A 95 6.68 7.42 11.16
N PRO A 96 5.79 8.23 11.78
CA PRO A 96 4.60 7.69 12.44
C PRO A 96 3.64 6.97 11.48
N PHE A 97 3.53 7.47 10.24
CA PHE A 97 2.72 6.81 9.22
C PHE A 97 3.35 5.48 8.79
N ILE A 98 4.67 5.46 8.57
CA ILE A 98 5.39 4.22 8.23
C ILE A 98 5.30 3.20 9.36
N ASP A 99 5.49 3.59 10.61
CA ASP A 99 5.33 2.70 11.77
C ASP A 99 3.91 2.11 11.87
N MET A 100 2.89 2.87 11.43
CA MET A 100 1.52 2.35 11.33
C MET A 100 1.36 1.36 10.17
N VAL A 101 1.88 1.68 8.98
CA VAL A 101 1.83 0.80 7.81
C VAL A 101 2.55 -0.52 8.09
N GLU A 102 3.74 -0.47 8.69
CA GLU A 102 4.50 -1.66 9.08
C GLU A 102 3.71 -2.54 10.06
N ARG A 103 3.09 -1.95 11.09
CA ARG A 103 2.24 -2.68 12.04
C ARG A 103 1.04 -3.32 11.36
N LEU A 104 0.40 -2.62 10.43
CA LEU A 104 -0.72 -3.17 9.65
C LEU A 104 -0.27 -4.30 8.72
N ALA A 105 0.89 -4.18 8.09
CA ALA A 105 1.46 -5.24 7.25
C ALA A 105 1.76 -6.51 8.07
N LEU A 106 2.37 -6.37 9.25
CA LEU A 106 2.60 -7.48 10.16
C LEU A 106 1.29 -8.14 10.63
N GLY A 107 0.26 -7.33 10.95
CA GLY A 107 -1.05 -7.83 11.33
C GLY A 107 -1.80 -8.51 10.18
N PHE A 108 -1.65 -8.00 8.96
CA PHE A 108 -2.26 -8.55 7.75
C PHE A 108 -1.73 -9.96 7.43
N GLN A 109 -0.43 -10.18 7.64
CA GLN A 109 0.23 -11.48 7.49
C GLN A 109 -0.17 -12.48 8.59
N ASN A 110 -0.63 -12.01 9.75
CA ASN A 110 -0.96 -12.83 10.91
C ASN A 110 -2.40 -12.60 11.37
N PRO A 111 -3.42 -12.96 10.56
CA PRO A 111 -4.81 -12.71 10.92
C PRO A 111 -5.20 -13.53 12.16
N VAL A 112 -5.66 -12.84 13.21
CA VAL A 112 -6.22 -13.49 14.40
C VAL A 112 -7.56 -14.12 14.03
N LEU A 113 -7.62 -15.45 14.00
CA LEU A 113 -8.87 -16.19 13.78
C LEU A 113 -9.63 -16.31 15.10
N VAL A 114 -10.72 -15.55 15.25
CA VAL A 114 -11.66 -15.73 16.36
C VAL A 114 -12.65 -16.82 15.98
N LYS A 115 -12.65 -17.94 16.71
CA LYS A 115 -13.70 -18.96 16.62
C LYS A 115 -14.78 -18.64 17.65
N ILE A 116 -15.99 -18.33 17.18
CA ILE A 116 -17.18 -18.25 18.03
C ILE A 116 -17.72 -19.68 18.10
N ASN A 117 -17.72 -20.26 19.30
CA ASN A 117 -18.34 -21.55 19.59
C ASN A 117 -19.83 -21.38 19.92
#